data_AF-A0A532CGJ8-F1
#
_entry.id   AF-A0A532CGJ8-F1
#
_cell.length_a   1.000
_cell.length_b   1.000
_cell.length_c   1.000
_cell.angle_alpha   90.00
_cell.angle_beta   90.00
_cell.angle_gamma   90.00
#
_symmetry.space_group_name_H-M   'P 1'
#
loop_
_entity.id
_entity.type
_entity.pdbx_description
1 polymer ?
#
loop_
_entity_poly.entity_id
_entity_poly.type
_entity_poly.pdbx_seq_one_letter_code
_entity_poly.pdbx_strand_id
1 'polypeptide(L)' 'MPKGTKQAVLKMIAQMSDKSSVEDIMYELYFRQRVDRGLEELATGKTISHEQVKRSIAKWQKSSGR' A
#
# COMPACT_ATOMS: atom_id res chain seq x y z
N MET A 1 -9.23 -5.29 -4.33
CA MET A 1 -10.56 -5.21 -3.68
C MET A 1 -11.58 -6.16 -4.32
N PRO A 2 -11.98 -7.23 -3.62
CA PRO A 2 -13.03 -8.13 -4.07
C PRO A 2 -14.43 -7.49 -3.92
N LYS A 3 -15.48 -8.20 -4.39
CA LYS A 3 -16.89 -7.75 -4.38
C LYS A 3 -17.24 -7.01 -3.08
N GLY A 4 -17.72 -5.77 -3.21
CA GLY A 4 -18.08 -4.91 -2.08
C GLY A 4 -17.10 -3.77 -1.77
N THR A 5 -16.29 -3.30 -2.72
CA THR A 5 -15.34 -2.16 -2.60
C THR A 5 -15.91 -0.99 -1.79
N LYS A 6 -17.12 -0.54 -2.12
CA LYS A 6 -17.79 0.55 -1.39
C LYS A 6 -18.00 0.19 0.09
N GLN A 7 -18.54 -0.99 0.39
CA GLN A 7 -18.74 -1.46 1.76
C GLN A 7 -17.42 -1.61 2.53
N ALA A 8 -16.36 -2.10 1.89
CA ALA A 8 -15.04 -2.23 2.50
C ALA A 8 -14.45 -0.87 2.88
N VAL A 9 -14.59 0.13 2.00
CA VAL A 9 -14.18 1.51 2.26
C VAL A 9 -15.04 2.14 3.37
N LEU A 10 -16.36 1.93 3.36
CA LEU A 10 -17.22 2.42 4.44
C LEU A 10 -16.86 1.79 5.80
N LYS A 11 -16.57 0.48 5.84
CA LYS A 11 -16.13 -0.20 7.06
C LYS A 11 -14.78 0.32 7.55
N MET A 12 -13.85 0.61 6.63
CA MET A 12 -12.57 1.26 6.94
C MET A 12 -12.80 2.60 7.62
N ILE A 13 -13.58 3.50 6.98
CA ILE A 13 -13.86 4.84 7.50
C ILE A 13 -14.54 4.76 8.87
N ALA A 14 -15.48 3.82 9.04
CA ALA A 14 -16.17 3.62 10.32
C ALA A 14 -15.26 3.16 11.47
N GLN A 15 -14.04 2.71 11.19
CA GLN A 15 -13.03 2.32 12.19
C GLN A 15 -12.02 3.43 12.48
N MET A 16 -12.05 4.52 11.71
CA MET A 16 -11.16 5.66 11.90
C MET A 16 -11.63 6.54 13.07
N SER A 17 -10.75 7.45 13.51
CA SER A 17 -11.09 8.43 14.53
C SER A 17 -12.11 9.45 13.98
N ASP A 18 -13.05 9.89 14.81
CA ASP A 18 -13.98 10.97 14.45
C ASP A 18 -13.27 12.30 14.13
N LYS A 19 -11.99 12.43 14.53
CA LYS A 19 -11.13 13.59 14.23
C LYS A 19 -10.31 13.42 12.96
N SER A 20 -10.45 12.31 12.24
CA SER A 20 -9.70 12.07 11.01
C SER A 20 -10.07 13.09 9.94
N SER A 21 -9.03 13.65 9.32
CA SER A 21 -9.14 14.58 8.20
C SER A 21 -9.44 13.84 6.89
N VAL A 22 -9.76 14.59 5.84
CA VAL A 22 -9.91 14.02 4.50
C VAL A 22 -8.58 13.42 4.02
N GLU A 23 -7.47 14.07 4.34
CA GLU A 23 -6.11 13.62 4.06
C GLU A 23 -5.82 12.26 4.70
N ASP A 24 -6.23 12.05 5.95
CA ASP A 24 -6.06 10.76 6.64
C ASP A 24 -6.85 9.65 5.95
N ILE A 25 -8.10 9.94 5.53
CA ILE A 25 -8.95 8.98 4.81
C ILE A 25 -8.34 8.62 3.46
N MET A 26 -7.84 9.61 2.73
CA MET A 26 -7.15 9.38 1.45
C MET A 26 -5.88 8.56 1.64
N TYR A 27 -5.08 8.85 2.68
CA TYR A 27 -3.88 8.10 3.00
C TYR A 27 -4.19 6.63 3.28
N GLU A 28 -5.14 6.36 4.17
CA GLU A 28 -5.54 4.99 4.53
C GLU A 28 -6.06 4.23 3.30
N LEU A 29 -6.87 4.89 2.47
CA LEU A 29 -7.37 4.30 1.23
C LEU A 29 -6.22 3.91 0.28
N TYR A 30 -5.27 4.82 0.07
CA TYR A 30 -4.11 4.58 -0.79
C TYR A 30 -3.23 3.46 -0.25
N PHE A 31 -2.97 3.48 1.06
CA PHE A 31 -2.19 2.45 1.73
C PHE A 31 -2.82 1.06 1.52
N ARG A 32 -4.12 0.91 1.77
CA ARG A 32 -4.83 -0.36 1.54
C ARG A 32 -4.78 -0.80 0.09
N GLN A 33 -4.98 0.12 -0.85
CA GLN A 33 -4.87 -0.18 -2.28
C GLN A 33 -3.47 -0.72 -2.65
N ARG A 34 -2.41 -0.13 -2.08
CA ARG A 34 -1.03 -0.56 -2.27
C ARG A 34 -0.77 -1.96 -1.70
N VAL A 35 -1.33 -2.26 -0.52
CA VAL A 35 -1.22 -3.59 0.12
C VAL A 35 -1.96 -4.64 -0.70
N ASP A 36 -3.23 -4.40 -1.05
CA ASP A 36 -4.04 -5.29 -1.89
C ASP A 36 -3.31 -5.65 -3.19
N ARG A 37 -2.76 -4.64 -3.86
CA ARG A 37 -1.98 -4.84 -5.09
C ARG A 37 -0.74 -5.68 -4.84
N GLY A 38 -0.02 -5.45 -3.74
CA GLY A 38 1.16 -6.25 -3.38
C GLY A 38 0.81 -7.71 -3.13
N LEU A 39 -0.33 -7.99 -2.50
CA LEU A 39 -0.84 -9.35 -2.30
C LEU A 39 -1.21 -10.04 -3.61
N GLU A 40 -1.83 -9.31 -4.55
CA GLU A 40 -2.13 -9.82 -5.90
C GLU A 40 -0.85 -10.10 -6.71
N GLU A 41 0.13 -9.19 -6.65
CA GLU A 41 1.44 -9.37 -7.27
C GLU A 41 2.16 -10.60 -6.69
N LEU A 42 2.09 -10.81 -5.37
CA LEU A 42 2.61 -12.01 -4.72
C LEU A 42 1.91 -13.28 -5.22
N ALA A 43 0.57 -13.29 -5.26
CA ALA A 43 -0.23 -14.44 -5.70
C ALA A 43 0.01 -14.79 -7.18
N THR A 44 0.34 -13.79 -8.01
CA THR A 44 0.65 -13.96 -9.44
C THR A 44 2.14 -14.19 -9.72
N GLY A 45 2.96 -14.36 -8.68
CA GLY A 45 4.40 -14.62 -8.82
C GLY A 45 5.22 -13.42 -9.30
N LYS A 46 4.65 -12.21 -9.32
CA LYS A 46 5.33 -10.94 -9.66
C LYS A 46 6.20 -10.46 -8.49
N THR A 47 7.11 -11.31 -8.05
CA THR A 47 8.05 -11.04 -6.97
C THR A 47 9.46 -10.86 -7.53
N ILE A 48 10.36 -10.33 -6.71
CA ILE A 48 11.78 -10.23 -7.02
C ILE A 48 12.59 -10.98 -5.96
N SER A 49 13.73 -11.52 -6.37
CA SER A 49 14.66 -12.18 -5.45
C SER A 49 15.21 -11.21 -4.41
N HIS A 50 15.66 -11.76 -3.29
CA HIS A 50 16.31 -11.00 -2.23
C HIS A 50 17.50 -10.14 -2.75
N GLU A 51 18.29 -10.68 -3.68
CA GLU A 51 19.41 -9.95 -4.28
C GLU A 51 18.97 -8.79 -5.18
N GLN A 52 17.83 -8.92 -5.87
CA GLN A 52 17.24 -7.80 -6.64
C GLN A 52 16.73 -6.70 -5.71
N VAL A 53 16.16 -7.05 -4.55
CA VAL A 53 15.74 -6.07 -3.53
C VAL A 53 16.95 -5.30 -2.99
N LYS A 54 18.03 -5.99 -2.60
CA LYS A 54 19.28 -5.35 -2.13
C LYS A 54 19.81 -4.31 -3.13
N ARG A 55 19.88 -4.67 -4.42
CA ARG A 55 20.32 -3.75 -5.48
C ARG A 55 19.41 -2.52 -5.59
N SER A 56 18.10 -2.71 -5.49
CA SER A 56 17.12 -1.62 -5.57
C SER A 56 17.27 -0.64 -4.40
N ILE A 57 17.41 -1.15 -3.17
CA ILE A 57 17.61 -0.33 -1.97
C ILE A 57 18.93 0.44 -2.05
N ALA A 58 20.02 -0.21 -2.46
CA ALA A 58 21.33 0.44 -2.61
C ALA A 58 21.29 1.58 -3.65
N LYS A 59 20.52 1.43 -4.74
CA LYS A 59 20.31 2.50 -5.72
C LYS A 59 19.55 3.68 -5.12
N TRP A 60 18.49 3.40 -4.36
CA TRP A 60 17.69 4.44 -3.70
C TRP A 60 18.50 5.24 -2.70
N GLN A 61 19.34 4.59 -1.89
CA GLN A 61 20.24 5.28 -0.96
C GLN A 61 21.17 6.27 -1.68
N LYS A 62 21.72 5.89 -2.84
CA LYS A 62 22.58 6.77 -3.65
C LYS A 62 21.83 7.94 -4.30
N SER A 63 20.55 7.77 -4.62
CA SER A 63 19.73 8.84 -5.23
C SER A 63 19.12 9.80 -4.21
N SER A 64 19.14 9.46 -2.92
CA SER A 64 18.46 10.21 -1.86
C SER A 64 19.23 11.44 -1.36
N GLY A 65 20.33 11.84 -2.02
CA GLY A 65 21.02 13.10 -1.74
C GLY A 65 21.43 13.30 -0.28
N ARG A 66 21.97 12.25 0.35
CA ARG A 66 22.81 12.38 1.55
C ARG A 66 24.22 11.95 1.20
#